data_AF-A0A2A4NAU8-F1
#
_entry.id   AF-A0A2A4NAU8-F1
#
_cell.length_a   1.000
_cell.length_b   1.000
_cell.length_c   1.000
_cell.angle_alpha   90.00
_cell.angle_beta   90.00
_cell.angle_gamma   90.00
#
_symmetry.space_group_name_H-M   'P 1'
#
loop_
_entity.id
_entity.type
_entity.pdbx_description
1 polymer ?
#
loop_
_entity_poly.entity_id
_entity_poly.type
_entity_poly.pdbx_seq_one_letter_code
_entity_poly.pdbx_strand_id
1 'polypeptide(L)'
;MSVDFKFEELKVYQKALDFVDVVYQVTKLFPKSETYGLSSQFQRAAQSIALNIAEGSGGSKPEFIRYLRISRSSLMECVVCITIAKRQNYLDQKTETQLRSILIEISKMLSGLIRSIKQTTQIS
;
A
#
# COMPACT_ATOMS: atom_id res chain seq x y z
N MET A 1 -16.17 -22.98 8.10
CA MET A 1 -15.71 -21.83 8.88
C MET A 1 -14.44 -21.36 8.22
N SER A 2 -14.43 -20.16 7.64
CA SER A 2 -13.19 -19.53 7.22
C SER A 2 -12.38 -19.19 8.48
N VAL A 3 -11.07 -19.39 8.42
CA VAL A 3 -10.14 -19.09 9.51
C VAL A 3 -9.51 -17.76 9.15
N ASP A 4 -10.25 -16.68 9.41
CA ASP A 4 -9.84 -15.33 9.00
C ASP A 4 -9.30 -14.55 10.19
N PHE A 5 -8.23 -13.80 9.97
CA PHE A 5 -7.72 -12.86 10.97
C PHE A 5 -8.55 -11.57 10.93
N LYS A 6 -8.82 -10.95 12.09
CA LYS A 6 -9.65 -9.73 12.17
C LYS A 6 -9.18 -8.59 11.25
N PHE A 7 -7.88 -8.47 10.98
CA PHE A 7 -7.36 -7.41 10.11
C PHE A 7 -7.73 -7.62 8.64
N GLU A 8 -8.08 -8.85 8.22
CA GLU A 8 -8.46 -9.18 6.85
C GLU A 8 -9.82 -8.56 6.48
N GLU A 9 -10.64 -8.18 7.48
CA GLU A 9 -11.88 -7.43 7.30
C GLU A 9 -11.64 -5.94 6.98
N LEU A 10 -10.42 -5.42 7.20
CA LEU A 10 -10.12 -4.03 6.91
C LEU A 10 -10.13 -3.81 5.40
N LYS A 11 -11.08 -3.02 4.91
CA LYS A 11 -11.16 -2.66 3.47
C LYS A 11 -9.85 -2.09 2.93
N VAL A 12 -9.09 -1.35 3.74
CA VAL A 12 -7.79 -0.78 3.34
C VAL A 12 -6.71 -1.84 3.17
N TYR A 13 -6.78 -2.95 3.92
CA TYR A 13 -5.91 -4.10 3.75
C TYR A 13 -6.22 -4.83 2.44
N GLN A 14 -7.50 -5.12 2.18
CA GLN A 14 -7.95 -5.74 0.93
C GLN A 14 -7.53 -4.91 -0.29
N LYS A 15 -7.76 -3.59 -0.25
CA LYS A 15 -7.33 -2.68 -1.32
C LYS A 15 -5.81 -2.64 -1.50
N ALA A 16 -5.04 -2.79 -0.42
CA ALA A 16 -3.58 -2.88 -0.50
C ALA A 16 -3.13 -4.18 -1.17
N LEU A 17 -3.81 -5.31 -0.91
CA LEU A 17 -3.56 -6.57 -1.63
C LEU A 17 -3.91 -6.47 -3.12
N ASP A 18 -5.06 -5.88 -3.46
CA ASP A 18 -5.42 -5.62 -4.85
C ASP A 18 -4.33 -4.80 -5.56
N PHE A 19 -3.79 -3.79 -4.86
CA PHE A 19 -2.68 -2.99 -5.39
C PHE A 19 -1.40 -3.80 -5.56
N VAL A 20 -1.08 -4.70 -4.63
CA VAL A 20 0.06 -5.63 -4.76
C VAL A 20 -0.06 -6.45 -6.04
N ASP A 21 -1.23 -7.03 -6.31
CA ASP A 21 -1.47 -7.82 -7.51
C ASP A 21 -1.27 -6.99 -8.78
N VAL A 22 -1.81 -5.77 -8.82
CA VAL A 22 -1.60 -4.85 -9.95
C VAL A 22 -0.11 -4.54 -10.14
N VAL A 23 0.63 -4.28 -9.06
CA VAL A 23 2.09 -4.03 -9.12
C VAL A 23 2.84 -5.25 -9.65
N TYR A 24 2.48 -6.45 -9.23
CA TYR A 24 3.06 -7.68 -9.78
C TYR A 24 2.80 -7.83 -11.29
N GLN A 25 1.60 -7.53 -11.78
CA GLN A 25 1.32 -7.61 -13.21
C GLN A 25 2.09 -6.54 -14.00
N VAL A 26 2.13 -5.30 -13.50
CA VAL A 26 2.81 -4.19 -14.16
C VAL A 26 4.32 -4.42 -14.23
N THR A 27 4.94 -4.86 -13.14
CA THR A 27 6.39 -5.07 -13.07
C THR A 27 6.88 -6.24 -13.94
N LYS A 28 6.01 -7.19 -14.33
CA LYS A 28 6.35 -8.22 -15.34
C LYS A 28 6.65 -7.63 -16.72
N LEU A 29 6.15 -6.42 -17.00
CA LEU A 29 6.36 -5.74 -18.28
C LEU A 29 7.65 -4.92 -18.29
N PHE A 30 8.34 -4.79 -17.15
CA PHE A 30 9.60 -4.05 -17.08
C PHE A 30 10.73 -4.86 -17.71
N PRO A 31 11.81 -4.20 -18.18
CA PRO A 31 12.99 -4.91 -18.68
C PRO A 31 13.56 -5.88 -17.65
N LYS A 32 14.08 -7.03 -18.10
CA LYS A 32 14.70 -8.03 -17.20
C LYS A 32 15.88 -7.47 -16.36
N SER A 33 16.56 -6.43 -16.85
CA SER A 33 17.60 -5.74 -16.09
C SER A 33 17.08 -5.06 -14.81
N GLU A 34 15.77 -4.77 -14.74
CA GLU A 34 15.12 -4.12 -13.60
C GLU A 34 14.51 -5.11 -12.59
N THR A 35 14.67 -6.43 -12.81
CA THR A 35 14.11 -7.45 -11.91
C THR A 35 14.59 -7.25 -10.47
N TYR A 36 15.89 -7.05 -10.27
CA TYR A 36 16.47 -6.79 -8.94
C TYR A 36 16.52 -5.29 -8.59
N GLY A 37 16.32 -4.42 -9.57
CA GLY A 37 16.25 -2.96 -9.41
C GLY A 37 14.84 -2.49 -9.07
N LEU A 38 14.24 -1.72 -9.99
CA LEU A 38 12.95 -1.05 -9.78
C LEU A 38 11.79 -2.01 -9.50
N SER A 39 11.77 -3.18 -10.14
CA SER A 39 10.70 -4.16 -9.95
C SER A 39 10.66 -4.68 -8.52
N SER A 40 11.81 -5.09 -7.97
CA SER A 40 11.90 -5.59 -6.61
C SER A 40 11.57 -4.52 -5.57
N GLN A 41 12.01 -3.27 -5.78
CA GLN A 41 11.70 -2.16 -4.88
C GLN A 41 10.21 -1.84 -4.89
N PHE A 42 9.59 -1.81 -6.07
CA PHE A 42 8.17 -1.49 -6.19
C PHE A 42 7.30 -2.57 -5.57
N GLN A 43 7.58 -3.85 -5.83
CA GLN A 43 6.86 -4.97 -5.22
C GLN A 43 6.98 -4.96 -3.70
N ARG A 44 8.19 -4.77 -3.15
CA ARG A 44 8.40 -4.69 -1.69
C ARG A 44 7.68 -3.51 -1.06
N ALA A 45 7.73 -2.34 -1.69
CA ALA A 45 7.01 -1.16 -1.20
C ALA A 45 5.48 -1.40 -1.19
N ALA A 46 4.93 -2.01 -2.23
CA ALA A 46 3.51 -2.34 -2.30
C ALA A 46 3.09 -3.35 -1.22
N GLN A 47 3.86 -4.44 -1.05
CA GLN A 47 3.62 -5.44 0.00
C GLN A 47 3.70 -4.81 1.40
N SER A 48 4.68 -3.94 1.62
CA SER A 48 4.89 -3.25 2.90
C SER A 48 3.65 -2.46 3.34
N ILE A 49 2.83 -1.94 2.43
CA ILE A 49 1.57 -1.28 2.78
C ILE A 49 0.66 -2.25 3.56
N ALA A 50 0.41 -3.44 2.99
CA ALA A 50 -0.46 -4.46 3.59
C ALA A 50 0.16 -5.09 4.85
N LEU A 51 1.47 -5.40 4.80
CA LEU A 51 2.20 -5.98 5.94
C LEU A 51 2.12 -5.08 7.18
N ASN A 52 2.36 -3.77 7.02
CA ASN A 52 2.27 -2.84 8.15
C ASN A 52 0.83 -2.67 8.67
N ILE A 53 -0.20 -2.76 7.80
CA ILE A 53 -1.60 -2.74 8.27
C ILE A 53 -1.87 -3.96 9.16
N ALA A 54 -1.46 -5.14 8.72
CA ALA A 54 -1.64 -6.39 9.48
C ALA A 54 -0.86 -6.37 10.79
N GLU A 55 0.44 -6.03 10.75
CA GLU A 55 1.32 -6.01 11.92
C GLU A 55 0.82 -5.04 13.00
N GLY A 56 0.42 -3.83 12.60
CA GLY A 56 -0.10 -2.84 13.53
C GLY A 56 -1.44 -3.19 14.16
N SER A 57 -2.26 -4.01 13.49
CA SER A 57 -3.62 -4.32 13.94
C SER A 57 -3.68 -5.12 15.24
N GLY A 58 -2.62 -5.86 15.58
CA GLY A 58 -2.51 -6.64 16.82
C GLY A 58 -2.01 -5.83 18.03
N GLY A 59 -1.55 -4.59 17.80
CA GLY A 59 -0.93 -3.75 18.81
C GLY A 59 -1.89 -2.82 19.55
N SER A 60 -1.30 -1.95 20.38
CA SER A 60 -2.04 -0.85 21.02
C SER A 60 -2.52 0.20 19.99
N LYS A 61 -3.53 1.02 20.33
CA LYS A 61 -3.99 2.10 19.41
C LYS A 61 -2.85 3.03 18.92
N PRO A 62 -1.93 3.52 19.79
CA PRO A 62 -0.80 4.34 19.33
C PRO A 62 0.15 3.58 18.40
N GLU A 63 0.38 2.30 18.68
CA GLU A 63 1.20 1.43 17.85
C GLU A 63 0.55 1.18 16.49
N PHE A 64 -0.74 0.89 16.44
CA PHE A 64 -1.44 0.72 15.17
C PHE A 64 -1.35 1.99 14.32
N ILE A 65 -1.53 3.17 14.92
CA ILE A 65 -1.35 4.45 14.22
C ILE A 65 0.09 4.63 13.71
N ARG A 66 1.11 4.18 14.45
CA ARG A 66 2.51 4.19 14.00
C ARG A 66 2.67 3.33 12.74
N TYR A 67 2.18 2.11 12.76
CA TYR A 67 2.24 1.21 11.60
C TYR A 67 1.46 1.74 10.39
N LEU A 68 0.27 2.31 10.57
CA LEU A 68 -0.48 2.94 9.48
C LEU A 68 0.25 4.14 8.85
N ARG A 69 1.10 4.84 9.62
CA ARG A 69 2.00 5.87 9.08
C ARG A 69 3.14 5.25 8.28
N ILE A 70 3.68 4.10 8.69
CA ILE A 70 4.68 3.36 7.90
C ILE A 70 4.06 2.89 6.58
N SER A 71 2.82 2.38 6.58
CA SER A 71 2.10 2.06 5.35
C SER A 71 2.00 3.26 4.40
N ARG A 72 1.79 4.48 4.92
CA ARG A 72 1.83 5.70 4.09
C ARG A 72 3.22 6.02 3.55
N SER A 73 4.28 5.77 4.31
CA SER A 73 5.66 5.93 3.81
C SER A 73 5.92 4.97 2.65
N SER A 74 5.55 3.70 2.78
CA SER A 74 5.67 2.72 1.67
C SER A 74 4.79 3.09 0.47
N LEU A 75 3.65 3.73 0.70
CA LEU A 75 2.83 4.30 -0.37
C LEU A 75 3.56 5.42 -1.13
N MET A 76 4.31 6.29 -0.44
CA MET A 76 5.15 7.30 -1.09
C MET A 76 6.28 6.67 -1.91
N GLU A 77 6.88 5.58 -1.43
CA GLU A 77 7.87 4.83 -2.21
C GLU A 77 7.28 4.26 -3.50
N CYS A 78 6.04 3.75 -3.44
CA CYS A 78 5.31 3.30 -4.63
C CYS A 78 5.12 4.45 -5.64
N VAL A 79 4.76 5.65 -5.16
CA VAL A 79 4.64 6.85 -6.00
C VAL A 79 5.96 7.17 -6.70
N VAL A 80 7.10 7.06 -6.00
CA VAL A 80 8.43 7.25 -6.58
C VAL A 80 8.72 6.18 -7.64
N CYS A 81 8.45 4.90 -7.34
CA CYS A 81 8.66 3.81 -8.29
C CYS A 81 7.86 3.99 -9.59
N ILE A 82 6.59 4.38 -9.47
CA ILE A 82 5.72 4.71 -10.62
C ILE A 82 6.32 5.84 -11.44
N THR A 83 6.80 6.90 -10.78
CA THR A 83 7.40 8.06 -11.44
C THR A 83 8.67 7.69 -12.21
N ILE A 84 9.53 6.86 -11.61
CA ILE A 84 10.75 6.36 -12.26
C ILE A 84 10.37 5.49 -13.47
N ALA A 85 9.48 4.52 -13.29
CA ALA A 85 9.03 3.64 -14.36
C ALA A 85 8.44 4.41 -15.54
N LYS A 86 7.66 5.47 -15.28
CA LYS A 86 7.14 6.37 -16.31
C LYS A 86 8.26 7.09 -17.06
N ARG A 87 9.24 7.65 -16.35
CA ARG A 87 10.39 8.37 -16.96
C ARG A 87 11.27 7.46 -17.81
N GLN A 88 11.36 6.19 -17.44
CA GLN A 88 12.07 5.18 -18.22
C GLN A 88 11.22 4.57 -19.36
N ASN A 89 10.01 5.09 -19.57
CA ASN A 89 9.05 4.61 -20.58
C ASN A 89 8.58 3.15 -20.36
N TYR A 90 8.63 2.64 -19.13
CA TYR A 90 8.10 1.32 -18.78
C TYR A 90 6.58 1.33 -18.55
N LEU A 91 6.00 2.52 -18.40
CA LEU A 91 4.56 2.73 -18.20
C LEU A 91 4.01 3.74 -19.22
N ASP A 92 2.84 3.41 -19.77
CA ASP A 92 2.03 4.39 -20.49
C ASP A 92 1.32 5.35 -19.52
N GLN A 93 0.73 6.42 -20.05
CA GLN A 93 0.06 7.43 -19.22
C GLN A 93 -1.16 6.84 -18.49
N LYS A 94 -1.88 5.93 -19.14
CA LYS A 94 -3.10 5.32 -18.61
C LYS A 94 -2.79 4.49 -17.36
N THR A 95 -1.78 3.63 -17.45
CA THR A 95 -1.32 2.76 -16.36
C THR A 95 -0.78 3.59 -15.20
N GLU A 96 -0.01 4.64 -15.48
CA GLU A 96 0.45 5.57 -14.45
C GLU A 96 -0.74 6.19 -13.68
N THR A 97 -1.71 6.74 -14.40
CA THR A 97 -2.90 7.37 -13.80
C THR A 97 -3.71 6.37 -12.98
N GLN A 98 -3.89 5.14 -13.47
CA GLN A 98 -4.58 4.07 -12.74
C GLN A 98 -3.87 3.73 -11.43
N LEU A 99 -2.56 3.47 -11.47
CA LEU A 99 -1.76 3.16 -10.28
C LEU A 99 -1.83 4.28 -9.24
N ARG A 100 -1.65 5.55 -9.67
CA ARG A 100 -1.73 6.70 -8.76
C ARG A 100 -3.13 6.88 -8.16
N SER A 101 -4.18 6.61 -8.92
CA SER A 101 -5.56 6.68 -8.43
C SER A 101 -5.81 5.69 -7.30
N ILE A 102 -5.34 4.45 -7.45
CA ILE A 102 -5.42 3.43 -6.40
C ILE A 102 -4.66 3.89 -5.14
N LEU A 103 -3.45 4.44 -5.30
CA LEU A 103 -2.67 4.95 -4.17
C LEU A 103 -3.35 6.15 -3.47
N ILE A 104 -4.01 7.04 -4.20
CA ILE A 104 -4.80 8.13 -3.60
C ILE A 104 -5.95 7.57 -2.76
N GLU A 105 -6.63 6.55 -3.25
CA GLU A 105 -7.71 5.87 -2.51
C GLU A 105 -7.19 5.23 -1.23
N ILE A 106 -6.12 4.43 -1.30
CA ILE A 106 -5.48 3.82 -0.12
C ILE A 106 -5.04 4.89 0.88
N SER A 107 -4.44 5.99 0.41
CA SER A 107 -4.03 7.11 1.27
C SER A 107 -5.22 7.74 2.01
N LYS A 108 -6.36 7.93 1.34
CA LYS A 108 -7.60 8.40 1.98
C LYS A 108 -8.14 7.39 3.00
N MET A 109 -8.12 6.10 2.68
CA MET A 109 -8.57 5.05 3.59
C MET A 109 -7.70 4.96 4.84
N LEU A 110 -6.37 4.99 4.70
CA LEU A 110 -5.41 5.06 5.82
C LEU A 110 -5.68 6.31 6.69
N SER A 111 -5.99 7.44 6.06
CA SER A 111 -6.36 8.68 6.75
C SER A 111 -7.65 8.56 7.56
N GLY A 112 -8.67 7.93 6.98
CA GLY A 112 -9.95 7.66 7.66
C GLY A 112 -9.75 6.73 8.86
N LEU A 113 -8.99 5.65 8.67
CA LEU A 113 -8.73 4.68 9.73
C LEU A 113 -7.95 5.29 10.90
N ILE A 114 -6.88 6.05 10.64
CA ILE A 114 -6.13 6.76 11.69
C ILE A 114 -7.04 7.72 12.47
N ARG A 115 -7.95 8.43 11.78
CA ARG A 115 -8.90 9.34 12.42
C ARG A 115 -9.88 8.60 13.31
N SER A 116 -10.44 7.49 12.81
CA SER A 116 -11.36 6.63 13.56
C SER A 116 -10.73 6.11 14.85
N ILE A 117 -9.50 5.57 14.77
CA ILE A 117 -8.78 5.05 15.94
C ILE A 117 -8.53 6.14 17.00
N LYS A 118 -8.21 7.37 16.57
CA LYS A 118 -8.00 8.52 17.48
C LYS A 118 -9.29 8.99 18.16
N GLN A 119 -10.42 8.96 17.45
CA GLN A 119 -11.71 9.41 17.99
C GLN A 119 -12.27 8.43 19.04
N THR A 120 -11.95 7.14 18.93
CA THR A 120 -12.24 6.14 19.98
C THR A 120 -11.48 6.41 21.31
N THR A 121 -10.68 7.47 21.40
CA THR A 121 -9.96 7.88 22.62
C THR A 121 -10.67 9.01 23.38
N GLN A 122 -11.73 9.63 22.82
CA GLN A 122 -12.41 10.79 23.43
C GLN A 122 -13.73 10.45 24.16
N ILE A 123 -14.03 9.17 24.37
CA ILE A 123 -15.17 8.73 25.20
C ILE A 123 -14.61 7.93 26.38
N SER A 124 -14.24 8.66 27.43
CA SER A 124 -14.03 8.19 28.80
C SER A 124 -14.17 9.38 29.73
#